data_AF-A0A821EJH8-F1
#
_entry.id   AF-A0A821EJH8-F1
#
_cell.length_a   1.000
_cell.length_b   1.000
_cell.length_c   1.000
_cell.angle_alpha   90.00
_cell.angle_beta   90.00
_cell.angle_gamma   90.00
#
_symmetry.space_group_name_H-M   'P 1'
#
loop_
_entity.id
_entity.type
_entity.pdbx_description
1 polymer ?
#
loop_
_entity_poly.entity_id
_entity_poly.type
_entity_poly.pdbx_seq_one_letter_code
_entity_poly.pdbx_strand_id
1 'polypeptide(L)'
;MPWLLASKRVIHLVTFETVVKNYPTVYIILHEFADPNICLALLCRKGACIEPKKSTHQNKSLIAAEHVSHVTRFFEQININPSTYHLDRVTGSSEGYLVNTDLYLLADAIVESYLTKTTNTHCTLWNGVVKR
;
A
#
# COMPACT_ATOMS: atom_id res chain seq x y z
N MET A 1 5.07 6.90 -15.05
CA MET A 1 4.15 7.54 -16.02
C MET A 1 3.84 9.02 -15.75
N PRO A 2 3.63 9.49 -14.50
CA PRO A 2 3.32 10.91 -14.24
C PRO A 2 4.35 11.91 -14.79
N TRP A 3 5.62 11.52 -14.89
CA TRP A 3 6.67 12.34 -15.48
C TRP A 3 6.42 12.74 -16.95
N LEU A 4 5.66 11.95 -17.72
CA LEU A 4 5.34 12.26 -19.11
C LEU A 4 4.40 13.48 -19.21
N LEU A 5 3.48 13.62 -18.25
CA LEU A 5 2.65 14.82 -18.10
C LEU A 5 3.51 15.99 -17.62
N ALA A 6 4.35 15.80 -16.59
CA ALA A 6 5.24 16.84 -16.08
C ALA A 6 6.17 17.42 -17.15
N SER A 7 6.70 16.55 -18.02
CA SER A 7 7.59 16.92 -19.12
C SER A 7 6.87 17.37 -20.39
N LYS A 8 5.53 17.49 -20.37
CA LYS A 8 4.69 17.86 -21.52
C LYS A 8 4.88 16.97 -22.76
N ARG A 9 5.33 15.72 -22.56
CA ARG A 9 5.45 14.72 -23.63
C ARG A 9 4.10 14.10 -24.00
N VAL A 10 3.16 14.10 -23.05
CA VAL A 10 1.76 13.77 -23.27
C VAL A 10 0.89 14.84 -22.63
N ILE A 11 -0.33 15.01 -23.15
CA ILE A 11 -1.33 15.97 -22.63
C ILE A 11 -2.43 15.29 -21.80
N HIS A 12 -2.65 13.98 -22.03
CA HIS A 12 -3.62 13.17 -21.30
C HIS A 12 -2.97 11.84 -20.91
N LEU A 13 -3.39 11.28 -19.78
CA LEU A 13 -2.92 10.00 -19.26
C LEU A 13 -4.09 9.27 -18.61
N VAL A 14 -4.28 8.00 -18.96
CA VAL A 14 -5.16 7.08 -18.22
C VAL A 14 -4.27 6.22 -17.34
N THR A 15 -4.48 6.27 -16.02
CA THR A 15 -3.64 5.55 -15.07
C THR A 15 -4.34 5.37 -13.72
N PHE A 16 -3.76 4.55 -12.85
CA PHE A 16 -4.31 4.28 -11.53
C PHE A 16 -4.03 5.42 -10.56
N GLU A 17 -4.96 5.61 -9.63
CA GLU A 17 -4.86 6.61 -8.56
C GLU A 17 -3.60 6.42 -7.71
N THR A 18 -3.21 5.16 -7.49
CA THR A 18 -2.03 4.78 -6.72
C THR A 18 -0.73 5.35 -7.30
N VAL A 19 -0.67 5.56 -8.63
CA VAL A 19 0.48 6.09 -9.35
C VAL A 19 0.52 7.62 -9.30
N VAL A 20 -0.62 8.29 -9.48
CA VAL A 20 -0.68 9.76 -9.57
C VAL A 20 -0.68 10.44 -8.21
N LYS A 21 -1.24 9.83 -7.16
CA LYS A 21 -1.23 10.39 -5.79
C LYS A 21 0.18 10.57 -5.21
N ASN A 22 1.18 9.89 -5.75
CA ASN A 22 2.58 10.12 -5.40
C ASN A 22 3.13 11.46 -5.94
N TYR A 23 2.43 12.12 -6.87
CA TYR A 23 2.85 13.34 -7.57
C TYR A 23 1.67 14.34 -7.76
N PRO A 24 1.07 14.85 -6.67
CA PRO A 24 -0.20 15.60 -6.70
C PRO A 24 -0.16 16.93 -7.47
N THR A 25 1.03 17.48 -7.72
CA THR A 25 1.20 18.80 -8.36
C THR A 25 1.23 18.76 -9.89
N VAL A 26 1.18 17.56 -10.48
CA VAL A 26 1.49 17.34 -11.91
C VAL A 26 0.24 17.17 -12.78
N TYR A 27 -0.94 17.00 -12.19
CA TYR A 27 -2.15 16.62 -12.92
C TYR A 27 -3.41 17.30 -12.39
N ILE A 28 -4.45 17.33 -13.24
CA ILE A 28 -5.83 17.56 -12.85
C ILE A 28 -6.63 16.31 -13.22
N ILE A 29 -7.66 15.98 -12.43
CA ILE A 29 -8.53 14.84 -12.73
C ILE A 29 -9.64 15.32 -13.67
N LEU A 30 -9.69 14.75 -14.87
CA LEU A 30 -10.77 15.00 -15.83
C LEU A 30 -11.92 13.99 -15.65
N HIS A 31 -11.57 12.72 -15.46
CA HIS A 31 -12.50 11.63 -15.23
C HIS A 31 -11.91 10.65 -14.22
N GLU A 32 -12.77 10.09 -13.39
CA GLU A 32 -12.45 9.07 -12.41
C GLU A 32 -13.47 7.95 -12.49
N PHE A 33 -13.00 6.71 -12.46
CA PHE A 33 -13.82 5.51 -12.41
C PHE A 33 -13.22 4.56 -11.38
N ALA A 34 -14.03 4.13 -10.42
CA ALA A 34 -13.62 3.16 -9.42
C ALA A 34 -13.87 1.74 -9.95
N ASP A 35 -12.81 0.93 -10.03
CA ASP A 35 -12.97 -0.51 -10.21
C ASP A 35 -13.37 -1.13 -8.86
N PRO A 36 -14.59 -1.69 -8.72
CA PRO A 36 -15.04 -2.25 -7.45
C PRO A 36 -14.26 -3.49 -7.02
N ASN A 37 -13.52 -4.11 -7.95
CA ASN A 37 -12.80 -5.34 -7.73
C ASN A 37 -11.37 -5.10 -7.27
N ILE A 38 -10.74 -3.96 -7.55
CA ILE A 38 -9.32 -3.74 -7.26
C ILE A 38 -9.15 -2.75 -6.10
N CYS A 39 -8.35 -3.08 -5.09
CA CYS A 39 -7.98 -2.15 -4.02
C CYS A 39 -6.51 -2.28 -3.61
N LEU A 40 -5.95 -1.20 -3.06
CA LEU A 40 -4.67 -1.26 -2.35
C LEU A 40 -4.93 -1.67 -0.90
N ALA A 41 -4.25 -2.70 -0.42
CA ALA A 41 -4.43 -3.24 0.91
C ALA A 41 -3.10 -3.53 1.62
N LEU A 42 -3.17 -3.71 2.93
CA LEU A 42 -2.11 -4.26 3.76
C LEU A 42 -2.41 -5.73 4.04
N LEU A 43 -1.41 -6.57 3.81
CA LEU A 43 -1.42 -7.99 4.08
C LEU A 43 -0.59 -8.28 5.33
N CYS A 44 -0.97 -9.36 6.02
CA CYS A 44 -0.20 -9.96 7.10
C CYS A 44 -0.05 -11.47 6.87
N ARG A 45 0.84 -12.13 7.62
CA ARG A 45 0.89 -13.60 7.62
C ARG A 45 -0.40 -14.18 8.18
N LYS A 46 -0.81 -15.32 7.63
CA LYS A 46 -2.02 -16.02 8.09
C LYS A 46 -1.90 -16.39 9.57
N GLY A 47 -2.88 -15.98 10.37
CA GLY A 47 -2.91 -16.22 11.82
C GLY A 47 -2.05 -15.26 12.65
N ALA A 48 -1.39 -14.27 12.04
CA ALA A 48 -0.64 -13.26 12.78
C ALA A 48 -1.59 -12.32 13.54
N CYS A 49 -1.30 -12.11 14.83
CA CYS A 49 -1.95 -11.08 15.63
C CYS A 49 -1.21 -9.75 15.42
N ILE A 50 -1.79 -8.86 14.62
CA ILE A 50 -1.21 -7.55 14.33
C ILE A 50 -1.80 -6.52 15.29
N GLU A 51 -0.98 -6.01 16.20
CA GLU A 51 -1.37 -4.95 17.15
C GLU A 51 -0.48 -3.71 16.95
N PRO A 52 -0.79 -2.85 15.95
CA PRO A 52 0.07 -1.73 15.61
C PRO A 52 0.30 -0.76 16.77
N LYS A 53 -0.69 -0.66 17.69
CA LYS A 53 -0.63 0.18 18.88
C LYS A 53 0.36 -0.31 19.95
N LYS A 54 0.83 -1.56 19.87
CA LYS A 54 1.87 -2.09 20.76
C LYS A 54 3.29 -1.82 20.27
N SER A 55 3.45 -1.33 19.03
CA SER A 55 4.75 -0.94 18.50
C SER A 55 5.22 0.33 19.21
N THR A 56 6.50 0.35 19.62
CA THR A 56 7.10 1.48 20.34
C THR A 56 8.25 2.06 19.53
N HIS A 57 8.76 3.22 19.93
CA HIS A 57 9.96 3.79 19.31
C HIS A 57 11.19 2.86 19.39
N GLN A 58 11.25 2.00 20.42
CA GLN A 58 12.35 1.04 20.64
C GLN A 58 12.12 -0.28 19.89
N ASN A 59 10.86 -0.63 19.62
CA ASN A 59 10.48 -1.84 18.88
C ASN A 59 9.54 -1.46 17.74
N LYS A 60 10.12 -0.87 16.70
CA LYS A 60 9.38 -0.40 15.54
C LYS A 60 9.02 -1.56 14.64
N SER A 61 7.77 -1.57 14.19
CA SER A 61 7.32 -2.55 13.20
C SER A 61 7.89 -2.24 11.83
N LEU A 62 8.44 -3.24 11.15
CA LEU A 62 8.93 -3.10 9.78
C LEU A 62 7.82 -3.48 8.78
N ILE A 63 7.63 -2.65 7.76
CA ILE A 63 6.54 -2.79 6.79
C ILE A 63 7.10 -2.62 5.39
N ALA A 64 6.89 -3.61 4.53
CA ALA A 64 7.28 -3.52 3.12
C ALA A 64 6.22 -2.73 2.35
N ALA A 65 6.62 -1.64 1.70
CA ALA A 65 5.67 -0.78 0.99
C ALA A 65 6.22 -0.31 -0.37
N GLU A 66 5.56 -0.70 -1.45
CA GLU A 66 5.76 -0.06 -2.76
C GLU A 66 5.08 1.32 -2.80
N HIS A 67 3.90 1.42 -2.19
CA HIS A 67 3.04 2.60 -2.15
C HIS A 67 3.16 3.37 -0.83
N VAL A 68 4.39 3.75 -0.46
CA VAL A 68 4.73 4.41 0.82
C VAL A 68 3.77 5.54 1.19
N SER A 69 3.49 6.48 0.28
CA SER A 69 2.62 7.64 0.57
C SER A 69 1.19 7.24 0.95
N HIS A 70 0.65 6.16 0.36
CA HIS A 70 -0.69 5.66 0.69
C HIS A 70 -0.70 4.96 2.05
N VAL A 71 0.32 4.15 2.33
CA VAL A 71 0.46 3.46 3.61
C VAL A 71 0.66 4.46 4.75
N THR A 72 1.51 5.48 4.58
CA THR A 72 1.69 6.56 5.56
C THR A 72 0.37 7.26 5.86
N ARG A 73 -0.35 7.70 4.81
CA ARG A 73 -1.64 8.39 4.97
C ARG A 73 -2.67 7.52 5.67
N PHE A 74 -2.72 6.24 5.34
CA PHE A 74 -3.61 5.29 6.02
C PHE A 74 -3.28 5.18 7.52
N PHE A 75 -2.00 5.06 7.89
CA PHE A 75 -1.61 5.00 9.30
C PHE A 75 -1.90 6.28 10.06
N GLU A 76 -1.74 7.45 9.44
CA GLU A 76 -2.16 8.73 10.01
C GLU A 76 -3.69 8.74 10.26
N GLN A 77 -4.49 8.28 9.29
CA GLN A 77 -5.96 8.20 9.41
C GLN A 77 -6.43 7.30 10.55
N ILE A 78 -5.68 6.24 10.89
CA ILE A 78 -5.98 5.35 12.01
C ILE A 78 -5.20 5.69 13.29
N ASN A 79 -4.62 6.89 13.37
CA ASN A 79 -3.89 7.44 14.52
C ASN A 79 -2.71 6.56 14.99
N ILE A 80 -1.96 5.98 14.05
CA ILE A 80 -0.69 5.31 14.35
C ILE A 80 0.45 6.32 14.19
N ASN A 81 1.26 6.44 15.24
CA ASN A 81 2.37 7.37 15.27
C ASN A 81 3.49 6.93 14.29
N PRO A 82 3.97 7.80 13.37
CA PRO A 82 5.07 7.48 12.45
C PRO A 82 6.35 6.98 13.11
N SER A 83 6.56 7.31 14.39
CA SER A 83 7.72 6.86 15.16
C SER A 83 7.67 5.39 15.61
N THR A 84 6.53 4.69 15.44
CA THR A 84 6.35 3.30 15.87
C THR A 84 6.50 2.29 14.74
N TYR A 85 6.74 2.74 13.51
CA TYR A 85 6.98 1.87 12.36
C TYR A 85 8.10 2.38 11.45
N HIS A 86 8.65 1.48 10.64
CA HIS A 86 9.52 1.78 9.52
C HIS A 86 8.87 1.26 8.24
N LEU A 87 8.72 2.14 7.26
CA LEU A 87 8.34 1.76 5.89
C LEU A 87 9.62 1.52 5.11
N ASP A 88 9.82 0.28 4.69
CA ASP A 88 10.87 -0.09 3.77
C ASP A 88 10.31 0.00 2.34
N ARG A 89 10.92 0.86 1.52
CA ARG A 89 10.45 1.07 0.16
C ARG A 89 10.93 -0.06 -0.71
N VAL A 90 10.00 -0.88 -1.17
CA VAL A 90 10.28 -2.01 -2.07
C VAL A 90 9.73 -1.75 -3.46
N THR A 91 10.19 -2.50 -4.45
CA THR A 91 9.70 -2.43 -5.83
C THR A 91 9.34 -3.83 -6.30
N GLY A 92 8.15 -4.01 -6.86
CA GLY A 92 7.63 -5.31 -7.25
C GLY A 92 6.77 -5.95 -6.16
N SER A 93 6.81 -7.27 -6.04
CA SER A 93 5.93 -8.05 -5.15
C SER A 93 6.30 -7.85 -3.67
N SER A 94 5.73 -6.82 -3.04
CA SER A 94 5.86 -6.52 -1.60
C SER A 94 5.44 -7.72 -0.74
N GLU A 95 4.44 -8.50 -1.15
CA GLU A 95 3.99 -9.70 -0.45
C GLU A 95 5.06 -10.79 -0.35
N GLY A 96 6.01 -10.82 -1.29
CA GLY A 96 7.17 -11.71 -1.23
C GLY A 96 8.03 -11.50 0.01
N TYR A 97 8.06 -10.28 0.56
CA TYR A 97 8.79 -9.97 1.80
C TYR A 97 8.10 -10.57 3.02
N LEU A 98 6.78 -10.75 3.03
CA LEU A 98 6.10 -11.48 4.11
C LEU A 98 6.38 -12.99 4.06
N VAL A 99 6.54 -13.54 2.85
CA VAL A 99 6.73 -14.98 2.65
C VAL A 99 8.18 -15.40 2.88
N ASN A 100 9.15 -14.59 2.45
CA ASN A 100 10.57 -15.00 2.42
C ASN A 100 11.38 -14.62 3.66
N THR A 101 10.83 -13.81 4.57
CA THR A 101 11.51 -13.38 5.79
C THR A 101 10.50 -13.08 6.89
N ASP A 102 10.85 -13.31 8.15
CA ASP A 102 10.00 -13.04 9.30
C ASP A 102 10.12 -11.59 9.84
N LEU A 103 11.01 -10.79 9.26
CA LEU A 103 11.29 -9.42 9.71
C LEU A 103 10.10 -8.46 9.52
N TYR A 104 9.35 -8.63 8.44
CA TYR A 104 8.25 -7.72 8.10
C TYR A 104 6.97 -8.15 8.81
N LEU A 105 6.28 -7.17 9.39
CA LEU A 105 4.99 -7.34 10.03
C LEU A 105 3.85 -7.28 9.02
N LEU A 106 3.95 -6.34 8.07
CA LEU A 106 2.96 -6.06 7.04
C LEU A 106 3.65 -5.83 5.69
N ALA A 107 2.90 -6.06 4.62
CA ALA A 107 3.27 -5.65 3.27
C ALA A 107 2.06 -5.01 2.57
N ASP A 108 2.28 -3.99 1.75
CA ASP A 108 1.23 -3.50 0.85
C ASP A 108 1.05 -4.43 -0.35
N ALA A 109 -0.14 -4.47 -0.92
CA ALA A 109 -0.42 -5.22 -2.13
C ALA A 109 -1.65 -4.66 -2.83
N ILE A 110 -1.66 -4.73 -4.16
CA ILE A 110 -2.88 -4.55 -4.95
C ILE A 110 -3.63 -5.87 -4.94
N VAL A 111 -4.87 -5.86 -4.44
CA VAL A 111 -5.70 -7.06 -4.25
C VAL A 111 -6.95 -6.95 -5.12
N GLU A 112 -7.25 -8.03 -5.84
CA GLU A 112 -8.51 -8.18 -6.56
C GLU A 112 -9.52 -8.97 -5.73
N SER A 113 -10.78 -8.52 -5.69
CA SER A 113 -11.85 -9.00 -4.81
C SER A 113 -12.15 -10.48 -5.00
N TYR A 114 -12.02 -11.01 -6.23
CA TYR A 114 -12.19 -12.45 -6.50
C TYR A 114 -11.05 -13.31 -5.94
N LEU A 115 -9.89 -12.72 -5.67
CA LEU A 115 -8.72 -13.39 -5.09
C LEU A 115 -8.67 -13.30 -3.56
N THR A 116 -9.58 -12.58 -2.89
CA THR A 116 -9.56 -12.41 -1.42
C THR A 116 -9.81 -13.71 -0.63
N LYS A 117 -10.38 -14.76 -1.26
CA LYS A 117 -10.44 -16.11 -0.66
C LYS A 117 -9.18 -16.95 -0.92
N THR A 118 -8.30 -16.50 -1.81
CA THR A 118 -7.16 -17.27 -2.33
C THR A 118 -5.84 -16.52 -2.27
N THR A 119 -5.76 -15.32 -1.68
CA THR A 119 -4.50 -14.61 -1.45
C THR A 119 -3.59 -15.58 -0.70
N ASN A 120 -2.58 -16.08 -1.43
CA ASN A 120 -1.57 -17.10 -1.14
C ASN A 120 -1.69 -17.87 0.21
N THR A 121 -1.42 -19.17 0.21
CA THR A 121 -1.44 -20.07 1.40
C THR A 121 -0.83 -19.50 2.69
N HIS A 122 0.06 -18.51 2.58
CA HIS A 122 0.82 -17.87 3.66
C HIS A 122 0.31 -16.49 4.13
N CYS A 123 -0.54 -15.76 3.37
CA CYS A 123 -0.92 -14.37 3.68
C CYS A 123 -2.44 -14.16 3.79
N THR A 124 -2.86 -13.15 4.55
CA THR A 124 -4.26 -12.75 4.72
C THR A 124 -4.40 -11.24 4.69
N LEU A 125 -5.57 -10.76 4.23
CA LEU A 125 -5.91 -9.34 4.22
C LEU A 125 -6.01 -8.81 5.66
N TRP A 126 -5.25 -7.76 5.99
CA TRP A 126 -5.37 -7.07 7.27
C TRP A 126 -6.29 -5.86 7.19
N ASN A 127 -6.06 -4.95 6.23
CA ASN A 127 -6.92 -3.77 6.03
C ASN A 127 -6.79 -3.19 4.61
N GLY A 128 -7.82 -2.46 4.15
CA GLY A 128 -7.76 -1.68 2.91
C GLY A 128 -7.12 -0.31 3.15
N VAL A 129 -6.08 0.01 2.37
CA VAL A 129 -5.33 1.28 2.44
C VAL A 129 -6.05 2.37 1.66
N VAL A 130 -6.48 2.05 0.44
CA VAL A 130 -7.35 2.90 -0.37
C VAL A 130 -8.72 2.23 -0.36
N LYS A 131 -9.67 2.87 0.35
CA LYS A 131 -11.05 2.39 0.41
C LYS A 131 -11.78 2.72 -0.90
N ARG A 132 -12.71 1.82 -1.24
CA ARG A 132 -13.76 1.98 -2.24
C ARG A 132 -14.47 3.32 -2.11
#